data_AF-A0A6B3E773-F1
#
_entry.id   AF-A0A6B3E773-F1
#
_cell.length_a   1.000
_cell.length_b   1.000
_cell.length_c   1.000
_cell.angle_alpha   90.00
_cell.angle_beta   90.00
_cell.angle_gamma   90.00
#
_symmetry.space_group_name_H-M   'P 1'
#
loop_
_entity.id
_entity.type
_entity.pdbx_description
1 polymer ?
#
loop_
_entity_poly.entity_id
_entity_poly.type
_entity_poly.pdbx_seq_one_letter_code
_entity_poly.pdbx_strand_id
1 'polypeptide(L)' 'MPPGKSQPPHPPEPPQPPEPPAPDGLLLCGARLTDGRAVDVRLAGGRIEAVGTAG' A
#
# COMPACT_ATOMS: atom_id res chain seq x y z
N MET A 1 -3.26 -38.17 7.96
CA MET A 1 -2.34 -37.51 7.00
C MET A 1 -3.13 -37.17 5.73
N PRO A 2 -3.13 -35.92 5.23
CA PRO A 2 -3.74 -35.60 3.93
C PRO A 2 -2.76 -35.91 2.77
N PRO A 3 -3.24 -36.37 1.60
CA PRO A 3 -2.37 -36.72 0.48
C PRO A 3 -1.79 -35.47 -0.19
N GLY A 4 -0.48 -35.52 -0.44
CA GLY A 4 0.27 -34.49 -1.16
C GLY A 4 -0.27 -34.33 -2.57
N LYS A 5 -0.78 -33.14 -2.88
CA LYS A 5 -1.19 -32.76 -4.23
C LYS A 5 0.08 -32.32 -4.96
N SER A 6 0.60 -33.17 -5.86
CA SER A 6 1.69 -32.82 -6.77
C SER A 6 1.27 -31.61 -7.60
N GLN A 7 1.83 -30.44 -7.31
CA GLN A 7 1.65 -29.24 -8.11
C GLN A 7 2.35 -29.47 -9.47
N PRO A 8 1.67 -29.28 -10.62
CA PRO A 8 2.33 -29.33 -11.91
C PRO A 8 3.38 -28.20 -12.00
N PRO A 9 4.49 -28.40 -12.74
CA PRO A 9 5.51 -27.38 -12.89
C PRO A 9 4.88 -26.11 -13.49
N HIS A 10 4.91 -25.00 -12.75
CA HIS A 10 4.47 -23.71 -13.25
C HIS A 10 5.34 -23.32 -14.45
N PRO A 11 4.76 -22.90 -15.58
CA PRO A 11 5.54 -22.24 -16.62
C PRO A 11 6.18 -20.97 -16.05
N PRO A 12 7.37 -20.56 -16.54
CA PRO A 12 8.02 -19.34 -16.07
C PRO A 12 7.09 -18.16 -16.33
N GLU A 13 6.69 -17.47 -15.27
CA GLU A 13 5.93 -16.23 -15.38
C GLU A 13 6.75 -15.20 -16.16
N PRO A 14 6.13 -14.47 -17.11
CA PRO A 14 6.80 -13.39 -17.80
C PRO A 14 7.23 -12.33 -16.79
N PRO A 15 8.37 -11.67 -16.99
CA PRO A 15 8.83 -10.61 -16.09
C PRO A 15 7.72 -9.55 -15.98
N GLN A 16 7.23 -9.34 -14.75
CA GLN A 16 6.23 -8.31 -14.49
C GLN A 16 6.82 -6.96 -14.93
N PRO A 17 6.06 -6.15 -15.68
CA PRO A 17 6.51 -4.81 -16.02
C PRO A 17 6.79 -4.04 -14.71
N PRO A 18 7.85 -3.22 -14.67
CA PRO A 18 8.15 -2.41 -13.50
C PRO A 18 6.91 -1.57 -13.17
N GLU A 19 6.44 -1.69 -11.93
CA GLU A 19 5.35 -0.84 -11.44
C GLU A 19 5.73 0.63 -11.70
N PRO A 20 4.79 1.45 -12.21
CA PRO A 20 5.06 2.85 -12.41
C PRO A 20 5.57 3.45 -11.10
N PRO A 21 6.57 4.35 -11.15
CA PRO A 21 7.11 4.96 -9.94
C PRO A 21 5.94 5.52 -9.16
N ALA A 22 5.79 5.05 -7.91
CA ALA A 22 4.71 5.49 -7.05
C ALA A 22 4.74 7.03 -7.03
N PRO A 23 3.61 7.70 -7.30
CA PRO A 23 3.59 9.16 -7.33
C PRO A 23 4.20 9.69 -6.04
N ASP A 24 5.05 10.72 -6.15
CA ASP A 24 5.76 11.33 -5.02
C ASP A 24 4.79 11.53 -3.85
N GLY A 25 4.92 10.66 -2.85
CA GLY A 25 3.97 10.55 -1.77
C GLY A 25 4.24 11.64 -0.75
N LEU A 26 3.23 12.44 -0.41
CA LEU A 26 3.30 13.41 0.66
C LEU A 26 2.70 12.81 1.94
N LEU A 27 3.48 12.82 3.03
CA LEU A 27 2.96 12.51 4.35
C LEU A 27 2.73 13.81 5.11
N LEU A 28 1.48 14.09 5.48
CA LEU A 28 1.18 15.12 6.47
C LEU A 28 1.23 14.49 7.86
N CYS A 29 2.21 14.89 8.66
CA CYS A 29 2.30 14.47 10.05
C CYS A 29 1.47 15.35 10.98
N GLY A 30 0.72 14.73 11.89
CA GLY A 30 -0.01 15.42 12.96
C GLY A 30 -1.11 16.37 12.45
N ALA A 31 -1.72 16.08 11.31
CA ALA A 31 -2.86 16.83 10.80
C ALA A 31 -4.01 16.80 11.83
N ARG A 32 -4.57 17.97 12.17
CA ARG A 32 -5.72 18.06 13.08
C ARG A 32 -7.02 17.86 12.31
N LEU A 33 -7.80 16.89 12.73
CA LEU A 33 -9.19 16.75 12.33
C LEU A 33 -10.04 17.83 13.02
N THR A 34 -11.25 18.06 12.49
CA THR A 34 -12.22 19.01 13.09
C THR A 34 -12.66 18.60 14.50
N ASP A 35 -12.52 17.32 14.84
CA ASP A 35 -12.74 16.77 16.20
C ASP A 35 -11.53 17.00 17.13
N GLY A 36 -10.49 17.70 16.69
CA GLY A 36 -9.29 18.01 17.48
C GLY A 36 -8.25 16.90 17.57
N ARG A 37 -8.56 15.70 17.06
CA ARG A 37 -7.62 14.55 17.00
C ARG A 37 -6.51 14.79 15.99
N ALA A 38 -5.30 14.32 16.30
CA ALA A 38 -4.17 14.33 15.38
C ALA A 38 -4.05 13.01 14.62
N VAL A 39 -3.81 13.09 13.32
CA VAL A 39 -3.63 11.94 12.41
C VAL A 39 -2.48 12.18 11.45
N ASP A 40 -1.91 11.10 10.93
CA ASP A 40 -0.98 11.15 9.80
C ASP A 40 -1.72 10.79 8.51
N VAL A 41 -1.54 11.59 7.45
CA VAL A 41 -2.25 11.41 6.17
C VAL A 41 -1.27 11.22 5.04
N ARG A 42 -1.39 10.09 4.34
CA ARG A 42 -0.61 9.83 3.13
C ARG A 42 -1.41 10.25 1.89
N LEU A 43 -0.85 11.19 1.14
CA LEU A 43 -1.38 11.67 -0.13
C LEU A 43 -0.51 11.17 -1.28
N ALA A 44 -1.14 10.70 -2.34
CA ALA A 44 -0.46 10.36 -3.58
C ALA A 44 -1.38 10.63 -4.76
N GLY A 45 -0.87 11.16 -5.86
CA GLY A 45 -1.68 11.44 -7.06
C GLY A 45 -2.89 12.37 -6.83
N GLY A 46 -2.81 13.27 -5.85
CA GLY A 46 -3.90 14.21 -5.51
C GLY A 46 -5.05 13.60 -4.69
N ARG A 47 -4.91 12.36 -4.20
CA ARG A 47 -5.91 11.70 -3.35
C ARG A 47 -5.31 11.20 -2.04
N ILE A 48 -6.19 10.93 -1.07
CA ILE A 48 -5.84 10.30 0.20
C ILE A 48 -5.72 8.79 -0.03
N GLU A 49 -4.55 8.23 0.26
CA GLU A 49 -4.28 6.80 0.16
C GLU A 49 -4.44 6.10 1.51
N ALA A 50 -4.05 6.77 2.58
CA ALA A 50 -4.13 6.23 3.93
C ALA A 50 -4.29 7.33 4.97
N VAL A 51 -4.97 6.99 6.06
CA VAL A 51 -5.08 7.80 7.27
C VAL A 51 -4.72 6.92 8.47
N GLY A 52 -3.73 7.34 9.24
CA GLY A 52 -3.24 6.64 10.43
C GLY A 52 -3.36 7.51 11.68
N THR A 53 -3.29 6.88 12.86
CA THR A 53 -3.04 7.63 14.11
C THR A 53 -1.71 8.34 14.00
N ALA A 54 -1.61 9.57 14.52
CA ALA A 54 -0.36 10.30 14.52
C ALA A 54 0.70 9.58 15.37
N GLY A 55 1.89 9.38 14.82
CA GLY A 55 3.03 8.76 15.50
C GLY A 55 3.40 7.39 14.97
#